data_AF-A0A9P1G1R8-F1
#
_entry.id   AF-A0A9P1G1R8-F1
#
_cell.length_a   1.000
_cell.length_b   1.000
_cell.length_c   1.000
_cell.angle_alpha   90.00
_cell.angle_beta   90.00
_cell.angle_gamma   90.00
#
_symmetry.space_group_name_H-M   'P 1'
#
loop_
_entity.id
_entity.type
_entity.pdbx_description
1 polymer ?
#
loop_
_entity_poly.entity_id
_entity_poly.type
_entity_poly.pdbx_seq_one_letter_code
_entity_poly.pdbx_strand_id
1 'polypeptide(L)'
;MGQQLGCCVPQGVNDVFTSLNIRFMRKKKEEKALRSAGAELSEPFAIDWTKARPENWKFESSTGPGSYFFKFEPEIDDVKGPISDGEKKLKSRPENYEGMMYQTSMKDWPSDQQSYKLVKRTGSGYSFTAGQSENFTYVQAKYQALERYDRISLDPDPYTDSMSFRRQRLGKPCHPGRGQGICDVPHIKIIGEIHPNDIIQGSVGDCWLLSAISALSEFEGAIATLFRNTRYVKDLPKNSPQKYTITLYDMKTWQPVDIEVDERLCMKPDGSDLLGCHPSYDGELWACYVEKAVAIHSGGWDEIDGGQCTHAWRLLTGCKYQYTFMNTGDDEFQCLGKFNPNSQEWDPLENSGHKGSQGLWPMDWPVVGGGGDKRAKCGLNEMFERMCAWDDQNYVMAAGTKAGSDTNTTDGIVDGHAYTVITCLNDVAGTEHDLIKVRNPWGKGEFTSGQWCDDGPGWADYPQVKNVCKPTKANDGVFWLSKEEFFKYFRTVYLCAQDMTAFIK
;
A
#
# COMPACT_ATOMS: atom_id res chain seq x y z
N MET A 1 -32.78 12.16 -50.83
CA MET A 1 -32.99 11.01 -49.92
C MET A 1 -32.03 11.16 -48.77
N GLY A 2 -32.48 11.81 -47.71
CA GLY A 2 -31.76 11.93 -46.45
C GLY A 2 -32.53 11.17 -45.38
N GLN A 3 -31.80 10.45 -44.53
CA GLN A 3 -32.30 9.99 -43.24
C GLN A 3 -31.18 10.20 -42.22
N GLN A 4 -31.31 11.31 -41.48
CA GLN A 4 -30.74 11.46 -40.15
C GLN A 4 -31.54 10.58 -39.20
N LEU A 5 -30.88 9.64 -38.52
CA LEU A 5 -31.43 8.96 -37.36
C LEU A 5 -31.34 9.93 -36.17
N GLY A 6 -32.44 10.63 -35.90
CA GLY A 6 -32.60 11.43 -34.70
C GLY A 6 -32.82 10.53 -33.50
N CYS A 7 -31.93 10.57 -32.51
CA CYS A 7 -32.21 10.09 -31.17
C CYS A 7 -33.20 11.08 -30.52
N CYS A 8 -34.47 10.69 -30.43
CA CYS A 8 -35.45 11.40 -29.63
C CYS A 8 -35.07 11.30 -28.15
N VAL A 9 -34.62 12.41 -27.58
CA VAL A 9 -34.62 12.60 -26.12
C VAL A 9 -36.05 12.96 -25.72
N PRO A 10 -36.72 12.22 -24.82
CA PRO A 10 -38.02 12.64 -24.32
C PRO A 10 -37.85 13.92 -23.50
N GLN A 11 -38.41 15.03 -23.98
CA GLN A 11 -38.62 16.21 -23.17
C GLN A 11 -39.78 15.95 -22.21
N GLY A 12 -39.50 16.06 -20.91
CA GLY A 12 -40.50 16.26 -19.87
C GLY A 12 -40.89 15.02 -19.09
N VAL A 13 -40.07 14.63 -18.12
CA VAL A 13 -40.53 14.24 -16.77
C VAL A 13 -39.48 14.69 -15.77
N ASN A 14 -39.80 15.67 -14.93
CA ASN A 14 -39.08 15.91 -13.67
C ASN A 14 -39.48 14.76 -12.71
N ASP A 15 -39.04 13.54 -13.01
CA ASP A 15 -39.21 12.44 -12.07
C ASP A 15 -38.19 12.64 -10.96
N VAL A 16 -38.71 12.81 -9.75
CA VAL A 16 -37.93 12.77 -8.52
C VAL A 16 -37.29 11.37 -8.46
N PHE A 17 -36.00 11.30 -8.78
CA PHE A 17 -35.21 10.08 -8.66
C PHE A 17 -35.12 9.70 -7.17
N THR A 18 -35.74 8.58 -6.79
CA THR A 18 -35.81 8.11 -5.40
C THR A 18 -34.75 7.05 -5.12
N SER A 19 -34.38 6.89 -3.83
CA SER A 19 -33.52 5.82 -3.30
C SER A 19 -33.89 4.41 -3.79
N LEU A 20 -35.17 4.20 -4.12
CA LEU A 20 -35.69 2.96 -4.68
C LEU A 20 -35.01 2.59 -6.01
N ASN A 21 -34.75 3.56 -6.90
CA ASN A 21 -34.14 3.32 -8.21
C ASN A 21 -32.66 2.95 -8.10
N ILE A 22 -31.95 3.45 -7.09
CA ILE A 22 -30.54 3.07 -6.82
C ILE A 22 -30.46 1.60 -6.40
N ARG A 23 -31.41 1.12 -5.60
CA ARG A 23 -31.46 -0.28 -5.14
C ARG A 23 -31.68 -1.29 -6.26
N PHE A 24 -32.32 -0.92 -7.37
CA PHE A 24 -32.51 -1.80 -8.54
C PHE A 24 -31.27 -1.95 -9.43
N MET A 25 -30.22 -1.14 -9.23
CA MET A 25 -28.97 -1.16 -10.01
C MET A 25 -27.87 -2.05 -9.37
N ARG A 26 -28.22 -2.82 -8.32
CA ARG A 26 -27.26 -3.63 -7.56
C ARG A 26 -26.97 -4.98 -8.23
N LYS A 27 -25.69 -5.32 -8.38
CA LYS A 27 -25.26 -6.64 -8.86
C LYS A 27 -25.53 -7.72 -7.81
N LYS A 28 -25.77 -8.95 -8.27
CA LYS A 28 -25.83 -10.12 -7.37
C LYS A 28 -24.43 -10.42 -6.83
N LYS A 29 -24.34 -11.07 -5.67
CA LYS A 29 -23.06 -11.45 -5.03
C LYS A 29 -22.13 -12.23 -5.98
N GLU A 30 -22.68 -13.07 -6.84
CA GLU A 30 -21.94 -13.90 -7.83
C GLU A 30 -21.34 -13.09 -8.98
N GLU A 31 -21.82 -11.86 -9.21
CA GLU A 31 -21.36 -10.96 -10.28
C GLU A 31 -20.34 -9.93 -9.77
N LYS A 32 -20.08 -9.92 -8.45
CA LYS A 32 -19.06 -9.08 -7.83
C LYS A 32 -17.66 -9.64 -8.12
N ALA A 33 -16.70 -8.74 -8.31
CA ALA A 33 -15.31 -9.10 -8.45
C ALA A 33 -14.83 -9.87 -7.22
N LEU A 34 -13.91 -10.82 -7.44
CA LEU A 34 -13.18 -11.44 -6.34
C LEU A 34 -12.37 -10.34 -5.64
N ARG A 35 -12.65 -10.16 -4.34
CA ARG A 35 -11.95 -9.20 -3.49
C ARG A 35 -10.93 -9.93 -2.62
N SER A 36 -9.71 -9.41 -2.54
CA SER A 36 -8.66 -9.93 -1.67
C SER A 36 -8.93 -9.65 -0.17
N ALA A 37 -9.84 -8.72 0.16
CA ALA A 37 -10.33 -8.38 1.51
C ALA A 37 -10.95 -9.52 2.37
N GLY A 38 -10.78 -10.78 1.95
CA GLY A 38 -11.22 -12.00 2.64
C GLY A 38 -10.09 -12.98 2.98
N ALA A 39 -8.82 -12.67 2.67
CA ALA A 39 -7.72 -13.41 3.27
C ALA A 39 -7.63 -13.01 4.74
N GLU A 40 -8.22 -13.82 5.63
CA GLU A 40 -7.94 -13.71 7.07
C GLU A 40 -6.42 -13.69 7.24
N LEU A 41 -5.88 -12.59 7.76
CA LEU A 41 -4.49 -12.56 8.20
C LEU A 41 -4.39 -13.46 9.43
N SER A 42 -4.08 -14.73 9.21
CA SER A 42 -3.60 -15.59 10.28
C SER A 42 -2.20 -15.13 10.64
N GLU A 43 -2.11 -14.17 11.57
CA GLU A 43 -0.89 -13.61 12.14
C GLU A 43 -0.10 -12.65 11.23
N PRO A 44 0.68 -11.70 11.79
CA PRO A 44 1.60 -10.89 11.00
C PRO A 44 2.48 -11.82 10.15
N PHE A 45 2.64 -11.49 8.87
CA PHE A 45 3.47 -12.25 7.93
C PHE A 45 4.92 -12.36 8.44
N ALA A 46 5.17 -13.37 9.27
CA ALA A 46 6.49 -13.69 9.75
C ALA A 46 7.27 -14.34 8.60
N ILE A 47 8.51 -13.90 8.42
CA ILE A 47 9.38 -14.49 7.41
C ILE A 47 9.58 -15.98 7.74
N ASP A 48 9.18 -16.85 6.82
CA ASP A 48 9.40 -18.29 6.92
C ASP A 48 10.86 -18.64 6.61
N TRP A 49 11.70 -18.54 7.65
CA TRP A 49 13.12 -18.86 7.56
C TRP A 49 13.38 -20.36 7.34
N THR A 50 12.39 -21.25 7.48
CA THR A 50 12.58 -22.70 7.26
C THR A 50 12.86 -23.05 5.81
N LYS A 51 12.48 -22.16 4.90
CA LYS A 51 12.70 -22.28 3.46
C LYS A 51 13.99 -21.58 3.00
N ALA A 52 14.78 -21.03 3.93
CA ALA A 52 16.10 -20.48 3.66
C ALA A 52 17.06 -21.55 3.12
N ARG A 53 17.81 -21.21 2.08
CA ARG A 53 18.82 -22.12 1.53
C ARG A 53 20.11 -22.07 2.35
N PRO A 54 20.68 -23.22 2.78
CA PRO A 54 21.90 -23.25 3.59
C PRO A 54 23.08 -22.47 3.00
N GLU A 55 23.30 -22.54 1.69
CA GLU A 55 24.39 -21.89 0.96
C GLU A 55 24.32 -20.35 0.93
N ASN A 56 23.12 -19.80 1.18
CA ASN A 56 22.84 -18.37 1.15
C ASN A 56 23.12 -17.67 2.48
N TRP A 57 23.38 -18.42 3.54
CA TRP A 57 23.80 -17.86 4.81
C TRP A 57 25.26 -17.39 4.78
N LYS A 58 25.49 -16.18 5.28
CA LYS A 58 26.80 -15.60 5.52
C LYS A 58 26.93 -15.27 7.01
N PHE A 59 28.11 -15.53 7.57
CA PHE A 59 28.38 -15.27 8.97
C PHE A 59 29.49 -14.23 9.05
N GLU A 60 29.15 -13.05 9.53
CA GLU A 60 30.06 -11.91 9.63
C GLU A 60 30.29 -11.58 11.08
N SER A 61 31.55 -11.31 11.44
CA SER A 61 31.91 -10.91 12.80
C SER A 61 32.29 -9.45 12.82
N SER A 62 31.70 -8.71 13.76
CA SER A 62 32.02 -7.32 14.04
C SER A 62 32.40 -7.19 15.51
N THR A 63 33.43 -6.40 15.78
CA THR A 63 33.89 -6.09 17.13
C THR A 63 33.78 -4.59 17.35
N GLY A 64 33.19 -4.19 18.48
CA GLY A 64 32.99 -2.79 18.82
C GLY A 64 33.20 -2.48 20.30
N PRO A 65 33.36 -1.20 20.63
CA PRO A 65 33.71 -0.75 21.97
C PRO A 65 32.57 -0.93 22.97
N GLY A 66 32.94 -1.23 24.22
CA GLY A 66 32.28 -1.00 25.52
C GLY A 66 30.79 -1.23 25.75
N SER A 67 29.88 -0.86 24.85
CA SER A 67 28.45 -1.03 25.00
C SER A 67 27.76 -1.28 23.67
N TYR A 68 26.58 -1.90 23.73
CA TYR A 68 25.75 -2.18 22.57
C TYR A 68 24.29 -1.88 22.93
N PHE A 69 23.48 -1.65 21.90
CA PHE A 69 22.04 -1.56 22.05
C PHE A 69 21.34 -2.30 20.91
N PHE A 70 20.11 -2.74 21.19
CA PHE A 70 19.22 -3.25 20.17
C PHE A 70 18.20 -2.17 19.79
N LYS A 71 17.80 -2.12 18.52
CA LYS A 71 16.84 -1.11 18.04
C LYS A 71 15.44 -1.40 18.57
N PHE A 72 15.08 -2.67 18.66
CA PHE A 72 13.86 -3.16 19.28
C PHE A 72 14.20 -4.19 20.37
N GLU A 73 13.26 -4.46 21.27
CA GLU A 73 13.44 -5.42 22.36
C GLU A 73 13.87 -6.79 21.79
N PRO A 74 15.01 -7.35 22.21
CA PRO A 74 15.50 -8.63 21.71
C PRO A 74 15.00 -9.80 22.54
N GLU A 75 14.74 -10.93 21.88
CA GLU A 75 14.69 -12.22 22.55
C GLU A 75 16.09 -12.84 22.59
N ILE A 76 16.59 -13.13 23.79
CA ILE A 76 17.97 -13.58 24.01
C ILE A 76 17.97 -14.89 24.81
N ASP A 77 18.73 -15.88 24.32
CA ASP A 77 19.13 -17.03 25.12
C ASP A 77 20.51 -16.75 25.73
N ASP A 78 20.58 -16.61 27.06
CA ASP A 78 21.82 -16.50 27.82
C ASP A 78 22.43 -17.89 28.07
N VAL A 79 23.66 -18.11 27.60
CA VAL A 79 24.31 -19.43 27.66
C VAL A 79 25.69 -19.34 28.32
N LYS A 80 25.94 -20.23 29.30
CA LYS A 80 27.27 -20.47 29.85
C LYS A 80 27.92 -21.66 29.15
N GLY A 81 29.17 -21.51 28.75
CA GLY A 81 29.93 -22.53 28.03
C GLY A 81 30.78 -21.95 26.89
N PRO A 82 31.47 -22.82 26.14
CA PRO A 82 32.43 -22.39 25.12
C PRO A 82 31.79 -21.51 24.03
N ILE A 83 32.43 -20.38 23.69
CA ILE A 83 32.07 -19.52 22.55
C ILE A 83 32.00 -20.33 21.25
N SER A 84 32.89 -21.31 21.07
CA SER A 84 32.89 -22.21 19.89
C SER A 84 31.59 -22.99 19.72
N ASP A 85 30.94 -23.38 20.82
CA ASP A 85 29.68 -24.12 20.79
C ASP A 85 28.53 -23.20 20.36
N GLY A 86 28.56 -21.94 20.83
CA GLY A 86 27.65 -20.90 20.39
C GLY A 86 27.77 -20.60 18.90
N GLU A 87 29.00 -20.42 18.39
CA GLU A 87 29.25 -20.19 16.97
C GLU A 87 28.76 -21.39 16.12
N LYS A 88 28.95 -22.62 16.60
CA LYS A 88 28.44 -23.84 15.94
C LYS A 88 26.92 -23.91 15.97
N LYS A 89 26.29 -23.52 17.08
CA LYS A 89 24.82 -23.48 17.20
C LYS A 89 24.21 -22.45 16.26
N LEU A 90 24.77 -21.23 16.22
CA LEU A 90 24.35 -20.19 15.27
C LEU A 90 24.46 -20.67 13.82
N LYS A 91 25.58 -21.31 13.44
CA LYS A 91 25.81 -21.81 12.08
C LYS A 91 24.92 -22.99 11.69
N SER A 92 24.50 -23.80 12.65
CA SER A 92 23.63 -24.97 12.40
C SER A 92 22.14 -24.65 12.45
N ARG A 93 21.75 -23.52 13.05
CA ARG A 93 20.37 -23.05 13.19
C ARG A 93 20.22 -21.54 12.88
N PRO A 94 20.74 -21.03 11.75
CA PRO A 94 20.68 -19.59 11.44
C PRO A 94 19.24 -19.09 11.21
N GLU A 95 18.30 -19.98 10.92
CA GLU A 95 16.87 -19.70 10.82
C GLU A 95 16.26 -19.21 12.15
N ASN A 96 16.81 -19.65 13.29
CA ASN A 96 16.29 -19.31 14.62
C ASN A 96 16.99 -18.10 15.26
N TYR A 97 18.22 -17.80 14.81
CA TYR A 97 19.09 -16.82 15.44
C TYR A 97 19.57 -15.77 14.44
N GLU A 98 19.38 -14.49 14.78
CA GLU A 98 19.93 -13.36 14.02
C GLU A 98 21.45 -13.26 14.21
N GLY A 99 21.94 -13.60 15.40
CA GLY A 99 23.35 -13.58 15.70
C GLY A 99 23.69 -14.04 17.10
N MET A 100 24.96 -13.87 17.46
CA MET A 100 25.53 -14.21 18.75
C MET A 100 26.41 -13.08 19.25
N MET A 101 26.26 -12.70 20.53
CA MET A 101 27.04 -11.65 21.18
C MET A 101 27.86 -12.22 22.34
N TYR A 102 29.11 -11.78 22.49
CA TYR A 102 29.95 -12.11 23.63
C TYR A 102 31.02 -11.03 23.87
N GLN A 103 31.55 -10.99 25.10
CA GLN A 103 32.70 -10.14 25.42
C GLN A 103 33.94 -10.68 24.70
N THR A 104 34.63 -9.85 23.94
CA THR A 104 35.64 -10.28 22.96
C THR A 104 36.77 -11.08 23.61
N SER A 105 37.20 -10.68 24.80
CA SER A 105 38.26 -11.35 25.57
C SER A 105 37.89 -12.75 26.05
N MET A 106 36.59 -13.09 26.14
CA MET A 106 36.15 -14.42 26.60
C MET A 106 36.64 -15.55 25.68
N LYS A 107 36.96 -15.25 24.43
CA LYS A 107 37.50 -16.27 23.51
C LYS A 107 38.84 -16.86 24.00
N ASP A 108 39.58 -16.10 24.82
CA ASP A 108 40.86 -16.49 25.41
C ASP A 108 40.73 -17.08 26.83
N TRP A 109 39.52 -17.07 27.41
CA TRP A 109 39.26 -17.55 28.76
C TRP A 109 39.11 -19.08 28.81
N PRO A 110 39.26 -19.73 29.98
CA PRO A 110 38.88 -21.14 30.16
C PRO A 110 37.43 -21.38 29.76
N SER A 111 37.18 -22.49 29.05
CA SER A 111 35.86 -22.80 28.45
C SER A 111 34.68 -22.82 29.44
N ASP A 112 34.93 -23.15 30.70
CA ASP A 112 33.96 -23.16 31.80
C ASP A 112 33.63 -21.76 32.34
N GLN A 113 34.44 -20.76 32.00
CA GLN A 113 34.25 -19.34 32.35
C GLN A 113 33.68 -18.51 31.20
N GLN A 114 33.55 -19.10 30.01
CA GLN A 114 32.99 -18.44 28.84
C GLN A 114 31.46 -18.35 28.94
N SER A 115 30.90 -17.28 28.38
CA SER A 115 29.46 -17.13 28.19
C SER A 115 29.15 -16.30 26.96
N TYR A 116 27.96 -16.50 26.40
CA TYR A 116 27.49 -15.78 25.23
C TYR A 116 25.97 -15.64 25.23
N LYS A 117 25.49 -14.70 24.43
CA LYS A 117 24.08 -14.42 24.19
C LYS A 117 23.75 -14.83 22.76
N LEU A 118 22.77 -15.71 22.57
CA LEU A 118 22.19 -15.95 21.25
C LEU A 118 20.98 -15.05 21.08
N VAL A 119 21.00 -14.23 20.03
CA VAL A 119 19.90 -13.31 19.70
C VAL A 119 18.97 -14.03 18.74
N LYS A 120 17.73 -14.27 19.16
CA LYS A 120 16.72 -14.89 18.30
C LYS A 120 16.36 -13.95 17.15
N ARG A 121 15.84 -14.53 16.07
CA ARG A 121 15.52 -13.81 14.83
C ARG A 121 14.18 -13.08 14.91
N THR A 122 14.11 -12.08 15.80
CA THR A 122 12.95 -11.22 16.06
C THR A 122 13.04 -9.85 15.36
N GLY A 123 14.06 -9.64 14.52
CA GLY A 123 14.27 -8.37 13.81
C GLY A 123 14.70 -7.23 14.72
N SER A 124 15.34 -7.56 15.85
CA SER A 124 15.62 -6.59 16.92
C SER A 124 16.68 -5.57 16.52
N GLY A 125 17.58 -5.94 15.60
CA GLY A 125 18.66 -5.09 15.08
C GLY A 125 19.67 -4.66 16.15
N TYR A 126 20.96 -4.53 15.82
CA TYR A 126 21.99 -4.21 16.82
C TYR A 126 22.91 -3.07 16.35
N SER A 127 23.47 -2.33 17.30
CA SER A 127 24.57 -1.41 17.08
C SER A 127 25.52 -1.33 18.28
N PHE A 128 26.77 -0.95 18.03
CA PHE A 128 27.76 -0.66 19.07
C PHE A 128 27.77 0.84 19.39
N THR A 129 28.08 1.17 20.64
CA THR A 129 28.24 2.55 21.10
C THR A 129 29.62 2.73 21.73
N ALA A 130 30.27 3.87 21.47
CA ALA A 130 31.57 4.17 22.04
C ALA A 130 31.53 4.12 23.58
N GLY A 131 32.41 3.32 24.17
CA GLY A 131 32.55 3.14 25.61
C GLY A 131 33.97 2.79 26.01
N GLN A 132 34.30 2.98 27.30
CA GLN A 132 35.62 2.68 27.88
C GLN A 132 35.76 1.25 28.42
N SER A 133 34.69 0.46 28.39
CA SER A 133 34.65 -0.95 28.79
C SER A 133 35.23 -1.88 27.71
N GLU A 134 35.43 -3.15 28.07
CA GLU A 134 35.91 -4.17 27.14
C GLU A 134 35.04 -4.30 25.88
N ASN A 135 35.67 -4.66 24.76
CA ASN A 135 35.01 -4.79 23.47
C ASN A 135 34.04 -5.97 23.45
N PHE A 136 32.94 -5.84 22.72
CA PHE A 136 32.03 -6.92 22.41
C PHE A 136 32.19 -7.37 20.97
N THR A 137 31.99 -8.67 20.74
CA THR A 137 31.97 -9.27 19.40
C THR A 137 30.57 -9.78 19.12
N TYR A 138 30.03 -9.37 17.97
CA TYR A 138 28.79 -9.86 17.41
C TYR A 138 29.09 -10.70 16.17
N VAL A 139 28.59 -11.94 16.13
CA VAL A 139 28.61 -12.80 14.95
C VAL A 139 27.20 -12.81 14.39
N GLN A 140 26.98 -12.16 13.25
CA GLN A 140 25.68 -12.03 12.62
C GLN A 140 25.48 -13.12 11.56
N ALA A 141 24.31 -13.76 11.56
CA ALA A 141 23.84 -14.59 10.47
C ALA A 141 23.08 -13.70 9.47
N LYS A 142 23.71 -13.38 8.34
CA LYS A 142 23.09 -12.64 7.24
C LYS A 142 22.57 -13.60 6.19
N TYR A 143 21.37 -13.34 5.69
CA TYR A 143 20.84 -14.07 4.56
C TYR A 143 21.06 -13.27 3.28
N GLN A 144 21.39 -13.94 2.20
CA GLN A 144 21.56 -13.32 0.89
C GLN A 144 20.85 -14.20 -0.14
N ALA A 145 19.64 -13.82 -0.51
CA ALA A 145 18.79 -14.62 -1.41
C ALA A 145 19.36 -14.71 -2.83
N LEU A 146 20.02 -13.64 -3.28
CA LEU A 146 20.51 -13.43 -4.63
C LEU A 146 21.99 -13.05 -4.64
N GLU A 147 22.70 -13.35 -5.73
CA GLU A 147 24.12 -13.00 -5.89
C GLU A 147 24.37 -11.48 -5.80
N ARG A 148 25.47 -11.08 -5.18
CA ARG A 148 25.86 -9.66 -5.06
C ARG A 148 26.51 -9.20 -6.37
N TYR A 149 26.31 -7.92 -6.70
CA TYR A 149 26.89 -7.30 -7.90
C TYR A 149 28.33 -6.82 -7.77
N ASP A 150 29.04 -7.20 -6.72
CA ASP A 150 30.47 -6.88 -6.57
C ASP A 150 31.34 -7.42 -7.73
N ARG A 151 30.80 -8.34 -8.53
CA ARG A 151 31.47 -8.95 -9.69
C ARG A 151 30.80 -8.64 -11.04
N ILE A 152 29.75 -7.82 -11.07
CA ILE A 152 28.95 -7.56 -12.27
C ILE A 152 28.91 -6.05 -12.53
N SER A 153 29.33 -5.64 -13.73
CA SER A 153 29.12 -4.27 -14.19
C SER A 153 27.65 -4.08 -14.49
N LEU A 154 27.01 -3.14 -13.80
CA LEU A 154 25.63 -2.75 -14.07
C LEU A 154 25.62 -1.55 -15.01
N ASP A 155 24.74 -1.57 -16.00
CA ASP A 155 24.48 -0.41 -16.83
C ASP A 155 23.82 0.70 -15.99
N PRO A 156 24.16 1.98 -16.23
CA PRO A 156 23.43 3.09 -15.63
C PRO A 156 21.94 3.03 -16.00
N ASP A 157 21.06 3.28 -15.03
CA ASP A 157 19.63 3.41 -15.30
C ASP A 157 19.33 4.89 -15.55
N PRO A 158 18.75 5.22 -16.72
CA PRO A 158 18.53 6.62 -17.12
C PRO A 158 17.66 7.40 -16.13
N TYR A 159 16.83 6.69 -15.34
CA TYR A 159 15.92 7.28 -14.39
C TYR A 159 16.51 7.34 -12.98
N THR A 160 16.73 6.18 -12.36
CA THR A 160 17.16 6.03 -10.96
C THR A 160 18.47 6.75 -10.67
N ASP A 161 19.43 6.74 -11.60
CA ASP A 161 20.74 7.35 -11.36
C ASP A 161 20.74 8.89 -11.50
N SER A 162 19.73 9.45 -12.19
CA SER A 162 19.57 10.89 -12.41
C SER A 162 18.50 11.53 -11.54
N MET A 163 17.64 10.73 -10.90
CA MET A 163 16.56 11.20 -10.04
C MET A 163 17.07 11.97 -8.81
N SER A 164 16.23 12.90 -8.37
CA SER A 164 16.36 13.64 -7.12
C SER A 164 15.06 13.56 -6.33
N PHE A 165 15.15 13.92 -5.06
CA PHE A 165 13.98 14.22 -4.24
C PHE A 165 14.27 15.47 -3.42
N ARG A 166 13.32 16.40 -3.40
CA ARG A 166 13.45 17.74 -2.82
C ARG A 166 14.69 18.46 -3.32
N ARG A 167 14.97 18.31 -4.62
CA ARG A 167 16.16 18.85 -5.32
C ARG A 167 17.50 18.37 -4.75
N GLN A 168 17.51 17.28 -4.00
CA GLN A 168 18.73 16.64 -3.51
C GLN A 168 18.93 15.32 -4.25
N ARG A 169 20.18 15.05 -4.63
CA ARG A 169 20.54 13.78 -5.26
C ARG A 169 20.23 12.63 -4.30
N LEU A 170 19.67 11.55 -4.84
CA LEU A 170 19.37 10.36 -4.04
C LEU A 170 20.65 9.69 -3.53
N GLY A 171 20.50 8.97 -2.42
CA GLY A 171 21.55 8.12 -1.88
C GLY A 171 21.88 6.97 -2.84
N LYS A 172 22.97 6.24 -2.55
CA LYS A 172 23.34 5.08 -3.36
C LYS A 172 22.18 4.06 -3.38
N PRO A 173 21.67 3.65 -4.55
CA PRO A 173 20.55 2.73 -4.61
C PRO A 173 20.91 1.37 -4.00
N CYS A 174 19.90 0.70 -3.46
CA CYS A 174 20.03 -0.63 -2.88
C CYS A 174 19.40 -1.70 -3.79
N HIS A 175 19.82 -2.94 -3.60
CA HIS A 175 19.36 -4.08 -4.38
C HIS A 175 18.71 -5.10 -3.45
N PRO A 176 17.39 -5.32 -3.59
CA PRO A 176 16.66 -6.21 -2.71
C PRO A 176 17.15 -7.66 -2.84
N GLY A 177 17.33 -8.36 -1.72
CA GLY A 177 17.74 -9.77 -1.67
C GLY A 177 19.23 -10.04 -1.91
N ARG A 178 20.05 -9.01 -2.14
CA ARG A 178 21.48 -9.14 -2.50
C ARG A 178 22.45 -8.85 -1.35
N GLY A 179 22.00 -9.02 -0.10
CA GLY A 179 22.83 -8.86 1.10
C GLY A 179 23.10 -7.40 1.45
N GLN A 180 22.17 -6.50 1.11
CA GLN A 180 22.29 -5.04 1.36
C GLN A 180 21.36 -4.56 2.48
N GLY A 181 20.75 -5.48 3.24
CA GLY A 181 19.85 -5.19 4.35
C GLY A 181 18.41 -4.89 3.93
N ILE A 182 18.06 -5.10 2.66
CA ILE A 182 16.73 -4.82 2.10
C ILE A 182 16.19 -6.08 1.45
N CYS A 183 15.03 -6.56 1.90
CA CYS A 183 14.37 -7.77 1.39
C CYS A 183 15.30 -9.00 1.30
N ASP A 184 16.24 -9.11 2.25
CA ASP A 184 17.19 -10.22 2.35
C ASP A 184 16.51 -11.45 2.99
N VAL A 185 15.52 -12.00 2.28
CA VAL A 185 14.61 -13.05 2.79
C VAL A 185 14.49 -14.24 1.83
N PRO A 186 14.15 -15.45 2.32
CA PRO A 186 14.07 -16.66 1.49
C PRO A 186 13.02 -16.66 0.37
N HIS A 187 11.95 -15.87 0.54
CA HIS A 187 10.80 -15.79 -0.39
C HIS A 187 10.68 -14.45 -1.09
N ILE A 188 11.82 -13.81 -1.36
CA ILE A 188 11.81 -12.62 -2.20
C ILE A 188 11.09 -12.94 -3.52
N LYS A 189 10.13 -12.10 -3.87
CA LYS A 189 9.27 -12.26 -5.05
C LYS A 189 8.82 -10.90 -5.55
N ILE A 190 8.51 -10.80 -6.84
CA ILE A 190 7.92 -9.56 -7.38
C ILE A 190 6.45 -9.49 -6.98
N ILE A 191 5.69 -10.53 -7.32
CA ILE A 191 4.27 -10.68 -6.99
C ILE A 191 4.06 -12.06 -6.36
N GLY A 192 3.47 -12.10 -5.17
CA GLY A 192 2.97 -13.29 -4.52
C GLY A 192 1.45 -13.22 -4.36
N GLU A 193 1.00 -13.31 -3.11
CA GLU A 193 -0.41 -13.17 -2.75
C GLU A 193 -0.67 -11.70 -2.43
N ILE A 194 -1.02 -10.94 -3.48
CA ILE A 194 -1.25 -9.50 -3.38
C ILE A 194 -2.19 -9.19 -2.22
N HIS A 195 -1.63 -8.54 -1.20
CA HIS A 195 -2.38 -8.04 -0.08
C HIS A 195 -2.16 -6.53 0.05
N PRO A 196 -3.19 -5.72 0.35
CA PRO A 196 -2.96 -4.29 0.45
C PRO A 196 -2.10 -3.88 1.67
N ASN A 197 -1.75 -4.79 2.59
CA ASN A 197 -0.73 -4.57 3.64
C ASN A 197 0.70 -4.78 3.15
N ASP A 198 0.90 -5.20 1.90
CA ASP A 198 2.21 -5.20 1.26
C ASP A 198 2.71 -3.76 1.02
N ILE A 199 1.79 -2.79 1.08
CA ILE A 199 2.07 -1.37 0.88
C ILE A 199 2.54 -0.77 2.20
N ILE A 200 3.83 -0.46 2.26
CA ILE A 200 4.45 0.21 3.40
C ILE A 200 5.01 1.52 2.91
N GLN A 201 4.38 2.65 3.30
CA GLN A 201 4.77 3.97 2.79
C GLN A 201 6.21 4.34 3.16
N GLY A 202 6.92 4.92 2.19
CA GLY A 202 8.23 5.54 2.38
C GLY A 202 8.17 6.94 2.96
N SER A 203 9.01 7.84 2.45
CA SER A 203 9.10 9.24 2.92
C SER A 203 8.65 10.28 1.90
N VAL A 204 8.11 9.83 0.78
CA VAL A 204 7.42 10.68 -0.19
C VAL A 204 5.98 10.93 0.32
N GLY A 205 5.47 12.15 0.15
CA GLY A 205 4.09 12.52 0.50
C GLY A 205 3.05 12.01 -0.50
N ASP A 206 3.18 10.77 -0.94
CA ASP A 206 2.38 10.14 -1.98
C ASP A 206 1.33 9.16 -1.43
N CYS A 207 0.87 9.38 -0.19
CA CYS A 207 -0.20 8.58 0.41
C CYS A 207 -1.46 8.47 -0.47
N TRP A 208 -1.76 9.51 -1.26
CA TRP A 208 -2.83 9.50 -2.26
C TRP A 208 -2.64 8.42 -3.33
N LEU A 209 -1.40 8.18 -3.77
CA LEU A 209 -1.03 7.15 -4.74
C LEU A 209 -1.07 5.78 -4.08
N LEU A 210 -0.47 5.64 -2.90
CA LEU A 210 -0.44 4.36 -2.17
C LEU A 210 -1.85 3.91 -1.76
N SER A 211 -2.74 4.81 -1.36
CA SER A 211 -4.15 4.49 -1.14
C SER A 211 -4.87 4.10 -2.42
N ALA A 212 -4.57 4.75 -3.55
CA ALA A 212 -5.14 4.36 -4.83
C ALA A 212 -4.68 2.97 -5.28
N ILE A 213 -3.40 2.64 -5.07
CA ILE A 213 -2.81 1.32 -5.33
C ILE A 213 -3.42 0.29 -4.38
N SER A 214 -3.56 0.62 -3.09
CA SER A 214 -4.21 -0.21 -2.07
C SER A 214 -5.63 -0.57 -2.48
N ALA A 215 -6.44 0.42 -2.84
CA ALA A 215 -7.81 0.22 -3.31
C ALA A 215 -7.89 -0.60 -4.60
N LEU A 216 -6.91 -0.48 -5.49
CA LEU A 216 -6.83 -1.30 -6.70
C LEU A 216 -6.44 -2.75 -6.37
N SER A 217 -5.53 -2.96 -5.41
CA SER A 217 -5.09 -4.29 -4.97
C SER A 217 -6.16 -5.10 -4.24
N GLU A 218 -7.26 -4.44 -3.81
CA GLU A 218 -8.46 -5.12 -3.31
C GLU A 218 -9.15 -5.98 -4.40
N PHE A 219 -8.82 -5.80 -5.68
CA PHE A 219 -9.36 -6.59 -6.78
C PHE A 219 -8.33 -7.61 -7.29
N GLU A 220 -8.65 -8.89 -7.17
CA GLU A 220 -7.74 -9.97 -7.56
C GLU A 220 -7.37 -9.86 -9.05
N GLY A 221 -6.05 -9.82 -9.34
CA GLY A 221 -5.53 -9.69 -10.70
C GLY A 221 -5.30 -8.25 -11.19
N ALA A 222 -5.78 -7.22 -10.48
CA ALA A 222 -5.60 -5.83 -10.91
C ALA A 222 -4.11 -5.41 -10.89
N ILE A 223 -3.37 -5.77 -9.84
CA ILE A 223 -1.91 -5.53 -9.80
C ILE A 223 -1.19 -6.35 -10.87
N ALA A 224 -1.55 -7.63 -11.03
CA ALA A 224 -0.96 -8.48 -12.07
C ALA A 224 -1.17 -7.90 -13.49
N THR A 225 -2.29 -7.20 -13.72
CA THR A 225 -2.60 -6.51 -14.98
C THR A 225 -1.59 -5.40 -15.28
N LEU A 226 -1.08 -4.70 -14.26
CA LEU A 226 -0.01 -3.70 -14.42
C LEU A 226 1.32 -4.35 -14.82
N PHE A 227 1.57 -5.58 -14.38
CA PHE A 227 2.80 -6.33 -14.70
C PHE A 227 2.65 -7.28 -15.91
N ARG A 228 1.58 -7.17 -16.71
CA ARG A 228 1.29 -8.09 -17.83
C ARG A 228 2.42 -8.26 -18.83
N ASN A 229 3.27 -7.24 -18.98
CA ASN A 229 4.41 -7.25 -19.90
C ASN A 229 5.74 -7.64 -19.22
N THR A 230 5.76 -7.83 -17.90
CA THR A 230 6.89 -8.44 -17.20
C THR A 230 6.87 -9.96 -17.39
N ARG A 231 7.79 -10.47 -18.21
CA ARG A 231 7.86 -11.90 -18.53
C ARG A 231 8.22 -12.73 -17.29
N TYR A 232 7.46 -13.80 -17.07
CA TYR A 232 7.69 -14.75 -15.99
C TYR A 232 7.73 -14.10 -14.60
N VAL A 233 6.91 -13.07 -14.35
CA VAL A 233 6.93 -12.28 -13.11
C VAL A 233 6.88 -13.11 -11.81
N LYS A 234 6.21 -14.27 -11.84
CA LYS A 234 6.11 -15.21 -10.70
C LYS A 234 7.42 -15.95 -10.39
N ASP A 235 8.34 -16.03 -11.35
CA ASP A 235 9.66 -16.68 -11.22
C ASP A 235 10.79 -15.67 -10.92
N LEU A 236 10.44 -14.40 -10.65
CA LEU A 236 11.37 -13.31 -10.39
C LEU A 236 11.38 -12.94 -8.90
N PRO A 237 12.50 -12.42 -8.36
CA PRO A 237 13.77 -12.08 -9.05
C PRO A 237 14.72 -13.27 -9.27
N LYS A 238 15.81 -13.04 -10.04
CA LYS A 238 16.86 -14.03 -10.37
C LYS A 238 18.26 -13.45 -10.07
N ASN A 239 19.30 -14.30 -10.09
CA ASN A 239 20.68 -13.87 -9.82
C ASN A 239 21.22 -12.86 -10.84
N SER A 240 20.75 -12.89 -12.08
CA SER A 240 21.09 -11.88 -13.09
C SER A 240 20.44 -10.52 -12.81
N PRO A 241 20.99 -9.41 -13.36
CA PRO A 241 20.30 -8.13 -13.44
C PRO A 241 18.90 -8.23 -14.02
N GLN A 242 17.94 -7.71 -13.27
CA GLN A 242 16.53 -7.77 -13.64
C GLN A 242 15.97 -6.38 -13.95
N LYS A 243 15.05 -6.36 -14.91
CA LYS A 243 14.19 -5.24 -15.26
C LYS A 243 12.75 -5.73 -15.28
N TYR A 244 11.83 -4.86 -14.92
CA TYR A 244 10.40 -5.11 -14.86
C TYR A 244 9.69 -4.08 -15.72
N THR A 245 8.64 -4.52 -16.41
CA THR A 245 7.80 -3.66 -17.25
C THR A 245 6.44 -3.50 -16.57
N ILE A 246 6.13 -2.27 -16.20
CA ILE A 246 4.85 -1.89 -15.60
C ILE A 246 4.10 -1.07 -16.64
N THR A 247 2.92 -1.53 -17.04
CA THR A 247 2.07 -0.80 -17.97
C THR A 247 1.19 0.19 -17.21
N LEU A 248 1.38 1.48 -17.50
CA LEU A 248 0.57 2.60 -17.02
C LEU A 248 -0.20 3.23 -18.20
N TYR A 249 -0.89 4.34 -17.97
CA TYR A 249 -1.54 5.13 -19.00
C TYR A 249 -0.97 6.55 -19.04
N ASP A 250 -0.72 7.05 -20.24
CA ASP A 250 -0.33 8.44 -20.47
C ASP A 250 -1.58 9.33 -20.50
N MET A 251 -1.65 10.34 -19.65
CA MET A 251 -2.85 11.18 -19.47
C MET A 251 -3.07 12.17 -20.61
N LYS A 252 -2.06 12.42 -21.45
CA LYS A 252 -2.18 13.26 -22.64
C LYS A 252 -2.84 12.49 -23.79
N THR A 253 -2.42 11.25 -24.00
CA THR A 253 -2.86 10.41 -25.13
C THR A 253 -3.94 9.40 -24.76
N TRP A 254 -4.10 9.10 -23.47
CA TRP A 254 -4.96 8.06 -22.91
C TRP A 254 -4.64 6.65 -23.41
N GLN A 255 -3.41 6.44 -23.88
CA GLN A 255 -2.93 5.14 -24.33
C GLN A 255 -2.11 4.47 -23.24
N PRO A 256 -2.11 3.12 -23.18
CA PRO A 256 -1.21 2.40 -22.32
C PRO A 256 0.25 2.64 -22.75
N VAL A 257 1.13 2.77 -21.77
CA VAL A 257 2.57 2.98 -21.93
C VAL A 257 3.31 2.02 -21.01
N ASP A 258 4.29 1.32 -21.55
CA ASP A 258 5.17 0.44 -20.80
C ASP A 258 6.32 1.24 -20.19
N ILE A 259 6.41 1.21 -18.87
CA ILE A 259 7.50 1.80 -18.10
C ILE A 259 8.43 0.67 -17.66
N GLU A 260 9.69 0.74 -18.11
CA GLU A 260 10.73 -0.17 -17.66
C GLU A 260 11.37 0.39 -16.39
N VAL A 261 11.36 -0.41 -15.32
CA VAL A 261 12.10 -0.13 -14.07
C VAL A 261 13.15 -1.21 -13.89
N ASP A 262 14.35 -0.82 -13.47
CA ASP A 262 15.32 -1.80 -12.98
C ASP A 262 15.03 -2.19 -11.52
N GLU A 263 15.70 -3.24 -11.05
CA GLU A 263 15.50 -3.81 -9.71
C GLU A 263 16.01 -2.95 -8.54
N ARG A 264 16.65 -1.81 -8.82
CA ARG A 264 17.21 -0.95 -7.77
C ARG A 264 16.09 -0.19 -7.06
N LEU A 265 16.16 -0.14 -5.74
CA LEU A 265 15.29 0.73 -4.94
C LEU A 265 16.01 2.03 -4.59
N CYS A 266 15.26 3.13 -4.63
CA CYS A 266 15.77 4.47 -4.36
C CYS A 266 15.98 4.65 -2.85
N MET A 267 17.16 5.14 -2.46
CA MET A 267 17.44 5.54 -1.07
C MET A 267 17.22 7.04 -0.90
N LYS A 268 16.88 7.47 0.33
CA LYS A 268 16.86 8.88 0.72
C LYS A 268 18.18 9.58 0.39
N PRO A 269 18.20 10.91 0.17
CA PRO A 269 19.43 11.66 -0.08
C PRO A 269 20.54 11.44 0.96
N ASP A 270 20.18 11.25 2.22
CA ASP A 270 21.12 10.96 3.32
C ASP A 270 21.53 9.48 3.42
N GLY A 271 20.92 8.61 2.60
CA GLY A 271 21.14 7.17 2.59
C GLY A 271 20.60 6.43 3.83
N SER A 272 19.79 7.09 4.67
CA SER A 272 19.34 6.54 5.95
C SER A 272 18.32 5.40 5.80
N ASP A 273 17.55 5.41 4.72
CA ASP A 273 16.42 4.50 4.49
C ASP A 273 15.97 4.55 3.01
N LEU A 274 15.03 3.67 2.63
CA LEU A 274 14.34 3.75 1.34
C LEU A 274 13.60 5.08 1.21
N LEU A 275 13.60 5.64 0.00
CA LEU A 275 12.85 6.85 -0.32
C LEU A 275 11.36 6.56 -0.48
N GLY A 276 11.03 5.62 -1.37
CA GLY A 276 9.68 5.19 -1.69
C GLY A 276 9.22 4.04 -0.81
N CYS A 277 8.16 3.37 -1.24
CA CYS A 277 7.53 2.24 -0.59
C CYS A 277 8.54 1.13 -0.24
N HIS A 278 8.44 0.58 0.97
CA HIS A 278 9.25 -0.54 1.43
C HIS A 278 8.70 -1.88 0.92
N PRO A 279 9.56 -2.90 0.71
CA PRO A 279 9.11 -4.26 0.48
C PRO A 279 8.18 -4.75 1.59
N SER A 280 7.23 -5.62 1.26
CA SER A 280 6.36 -6.23 2.27
C SER A 280 7.18 -7.07 3.26
N TYR A 281 6.59 -7.36 4.43
CA TYR A 281 7.24 -8.17 5.46
C TYR A 281 7.61 -9.59 4.99
N ASP A 282 6.84 -10.18 4.07
CA ASP A 282 7.09 -11.51 3.49
C ASP A 282 7.89 -11.49 2.18
N GLY A 283 8.36 -10.31 1.75
CA GLY A 283 9.33 -10.15 0.68
C GLY A 283 8.77 -9.87 -0.71
N GLU A 284 7.55 -9.35 -0.81
CA GLU A 284 6.97 -8.82 -2.06
C GLU A 284 7.52 -7.44 -2.41
N LEU A 285 7.70 -7.20 -3.70
CA LEU A 285 8.32 -5.97 -4.23
C LEU A 285 7.41 -5.20 -5.19
N TRP A 286 6.21 -5.71 -5.49
CA TRP A 286 5.33 -5.13 -6.51
C TRP A 286 5.00 -3.67 -6.21
N ALA A 287 4.72 -3.32 -4.95
CA ALA A 287 4.33 -1.98 -4.54
C ALA A 287 5.46 -0.97 -4.82
N CYS A 288 6.70 -1.32 -4.45
CA CYS A 288 7.89 -0.53 -4.72
C CYS A 288 8.05 -0.23 -6.22
N TYR A 289 7.82 -1.22 -7.08
CA TYR A 289 8.03 -1.07 -8.52
C TYR A 289 6.88 -0.37 -9.24
N VAL A 290 5.64 -0.51 -8.77
CA VAL A 290 4.51 0.30 -9.27
C VAL A 290 4.71 1.77 -8.93
N GLU A 291 5.06 2.09 -7.69
CA GLU A 291 5.33 3.45 -7.24
C GLU A 291 6.51 4.07 -8.03
N LYS A 292 7.62 3.34 -8.16
CA LYS A 292 8.77 3.76 -8.97
C LYS A 292 8.38 4.01 -10.44
N ALA A 293 7.56 3.15 -11.04
CA ALA A 293 7.10 3.34 -12.41
C ALA A 293 6.25 4.62 -12.55
N VAL A 294 5.40 4.91 -11.57
CA VAL A 294 4.60 6.15 -11.53
C VAL A 294 5.50 7.38 -11.36
N ALA A 295 6.51 7.33 -10.50
CA ALA A 295 7.51 8.40 -10.36
C ALA A 295 8.24 8.67 -11.69
N ILE A 296 8.71 7.62 -12.38
CA ILE A 296 9.35 7.75 -13.71
C ILE A 296 8.41 8.41 -14.72
N HIS A 297 7.18 7.89 -14.83
CA HIS A 297 6.19 8.36 -15.80
C HIS A 297 5.75 9.81 -15.54
N SER A 298 5.79 10.23 -14.28
CA SER A 298 5.47 11.60 -13.84
C SER A 298 6.65 12.56 -14.01
N GLY A 299 7.87 12.04 -14.20
CA GLY A 299 9.10 12.80 -14.41
C GLY A 299 9.99 12.97 -13.19
N GLY A 300 9.74 12.25 -12.09
CA GLY A 300 10.55 12.24 -10.88
C GLY A 300 9.76 12.03 -9.59
N TRP A 301 10.46 11.74 -8.50
CA TRP A 301 9.85 11.60 -7.16
C TRP A 301 9.22 12.89 -6.64
N ASP A 302 9.80 14.05 -6.98
CA ASP A 302 9.24 15.37 -6.66
C ASP A 302 7.86 15.61 -7.32
N GLU A 303 7.52 14.86 -8.38
CA GLU A 303 6.28 15.04 -9.15
C GLU A 303 5.10 14.25 -8.59
N ILE A 304 5.35 13.42 -7.57
CA ILE A 304 4.33 12.61 -6.88
C ILE A 304 4.21 12.97 -5.39
N ASP A 305 4.98 13.95 -4.90
CA ASP A 305 4.92 14.47 -3.52
C ASP A 305 3.67 15.36 -3.33
N GLY A 306 2.55 14.72 -3.01
CA GLY A 306 1.22 15.34 -2.90
C GLY A 306 0.35 15.16 -4.16
N GLY A 307 -0.94 14.91 -3.97
CA GLY A 307 -1.86 14.62 -5.07
C GLY A 307 -3.22 14.08 -4.62
N GLN A 308 -3.94 13.41 -5.53
CA GLN A 308 -5.28 12.88 -5.28
C GLN A 308 -5.45 11.48 -5.88
N CYS A 309 -6.17 10.58 -5.20
CA CYS A 309 -6.41 9.20 -5.66
C CYS A 309 -6.97 9.12 -7.09
N THR A 310 -7.82 10.08 -7.48
CA THR A 310 -8.40 10.15 -8.83
C THR A 310 -7.35 10.42 -9.92
N HIS A 311 -6.25 11.10 -9.60
CA HIS A 311 -5.12 11.24 -10.53
C HIS A 311 -4.37 9.91 -10.68
N ALA A 312 -4.14 9.21 -9.56
CA ALA A 312 -3.44 7.93 -9.55
C ALA A 312 -4.20 6.88 -10.36
N TRP A 313 -5.52 6.76 -10.17
CA TRP A 313 -6.30 5.81 -10.96
C TRP A 313 -6.32 6.13 -12.45
N ARG A 314 -6.15 7.39 -12.89
CA ARG A 314 -5.97 7.68 -14.34
C ARG A 314 -4.69 7.05 -14.87
N LEU A 315 -3.59 7.20 -14.14
CA LEU A 315 -2.30 6.60 -14.49
C LEU A 315 -2.34 5.07 -14.44
N LEU A 316 -3.02 4.48 -13.46
CA LEU A 316 -3.06 3.04 -13.24
C LEU A 316 -4.07 2.31 -14.15
N THR A 317 -5.24 2.90 -14.38
CA THR A 317 -6.38 2.20 -15.02
C THR A 317 -6.75 2.75 -16.40
N GLY A 318 -6.31 3.98 -16.72
CA GLY A 318 -6.71 4.67 -17.95
C GLY A 318 -8.14 5.22 -17.92
N CYS A 319 -8.88 5.04 -16.83
CA CYS A 319 -10.24 5.55 -16.71
C CYS A 319 -10.28 7.07 -16.64
N LYS A 320 -10.91 7.71 -17.65
CA LYS A 320 -11.15 9.16 -17.70
C LYS A 320 -12.13 9.62 -16.61
N TYR A 321 -13.18 8.83 -16.40
CA TYR A 321 -14.30 9.12 -15.51
C TYR A 321 -13.92 8.88 -14.05
N GLN A 322 -13.20 9.85 -13.50
CA GLN A 322 -12.91 9.93 -12.07
C GLN A 322 -13.64 11.11 -11.46
N TYR A 323 -14.19 10.87 -10.28
CA TYR A 323 -15.01 11.83 -9.57
C TYR A 323 -14.47 12.08 -8.17
N THR A 324 -14.55 13.34 -7.76
CA THR A 324 -14.28 13.79 -6.41
C THR A 324 -15.58 14.35 -5.84
N PHE A 325 -16.11 13.72 -4.82
CA PHE A 325 -17.31 14.17 -4.12
C PHE A 325 -16.88 14.89 -2.85
N MET A 326 -17.13 16.19 -2.77
CA MET A 326 -16.75 16.99 -1.60
C MET A 326 -17.99 17.44 -0.83
N ASN A 327 -17.97 17.25 0.49
CA ASN A 327 -18.99 17.81 1.38
C ASN A 327 -18.73 19.32 1.55
N THR A 328 -19.71 20.16 1.25
CA THR A 328 -19.57 21.63 1.28
C THR A 328 -19.80 22.26 2.65
N GLY A 329 -19.98 21.46 3.71
CA GLY A 329 -20.18 21.90 5.09
C GLY A 329 -21.60 21.78 5.62
N ASP A 330 -22.58 21.58 4.73
CA ASP A 330 -24.02 21.46 5.05
C ASP A 330 -24.53 20.01 4.98
N ASP A 331 -23.63 19.03 5.11
CA ASP A 331 -23.93 17.60 4.92
C ASP A 331 -24.46 17.25 3.53
N GLU A 332 -24.16 18.11 2.56
CA GLU A 332 -24.42 17.94 1.14
C GLU A 332 -23.11 17.73 0.36
N PHE A 333 -23.12 16.76 -0.54
CA PHE A 333 -22.03 16.49 -1.45
C PHE A 333 -22.28 17.11 -2.83
N GLN A 334 -21.21 17.66 -3.41
CA GLN A 334 -21.15 18.05 -4.81
C GLN A 334 -20.25 17.11 -5.60
N CYS A 335 -20.61 16.83 -6.86
CA CYS A 335 -19.82 16.00 -7.76
C CYS A 335 -18.87 16.85 -8.59
N LEU A 336 -17.58 16.53 -8.54
CA LEU A 336 -16.53 17.28 -9.22
C LEU A 336 -15.61 16.37 -10.04
N GLY A 337 -14.95 16.92 -11.04
CA GLY A 337 -14.00 16.18 -11.89
C GLY A 337 -13.15 17.07 -12.78
N LYS A 338 -12.54 16.47 -13.80
CA LYS A 338 -11.59 17.13 -14.73
C LYS A 338 -12.16 17.39 -16.13
N PHE A 339 -13.46 17.15 -16.34
CA PHE A 339 -14.11 17.50 -17.60
C PHE A 339 -14.75 18.88 -17.44
N ASN A 340 -14.37 19.80 -18.33
CA ASN A 340 -14.83 21.17 -18.29
C ASN A 340 -16.22 21.26 -18.95
N PRO A 341 -17.29 21.53 -18.19
CA PRO A 341 -18.65 21.53 -18.73
C PRO A 341 -18.95 22.76 -19.60
N ASN A 342 -18.06 23.77 -19.63
CA ASN A 342 -18.22 24.97 -20.44
C ASN A 342 -17.64 24.77 -21.84
N SER A 343 -16.47 24.15 -21.94
CA SER A 343 -15.86 23.81 -23.24
C SER A 343 -16.28 22.43 -23.77
N GLN A 344 -16.89 21.58 -22.92
CA GLN A 344 -17.19 20.18 -23.21
C GLN A 344 -15.95 19.34 -23.56
N GLU A 345 -14.82 19.67 -22.94
CA GLU A 345 -13.55 19.00 -23.17
C GLU A 345 -12.93 18.58 -21.83
N TRP A 346 -12.12 17.52 -21.86
CA TRP A 346 -11.28 17.18 -20.72
C TRP A 346 -10.18 18.23 -20.57
N ASP A 347 -9.86 18.60 -19.34
CA ASP A 347 -8.70 19.44 -19.07
C ASP A 347 -7.43 18.82 -19.70
N PRO A 348 -6.46 19.63 -20.14
CA PRO A 348 -5.17 19.14 -20.62
C PRO A 348 -4.38 18.58 -19.42
N LEU A 349 -4.56 17.29 -19.17
CA LEU A 349 -3.92 16.58 -18.07
C LEU A 349 -2.49 16.18 -18.42
N GLU A 350 -1.60 16.26 -17.43
CA GLU A 350 -0.22 15.78 -17.49
C GLU A 350 -0.07 14.56 -16.58
N ASN A 351 1.00 13.77 -16.77
CA ASN A 351 1.25 12.60 -15.93
C ASN A 351 1.63 13.02 -14.49
N SER A 352 2.40 14.11 -14.35
CA SER A 352 2.67 14.73 -13.06
C SER A 352 1.40 15.35 -12.47
N GLY A 353 1.15 15.07 -11.19
CA GLY A 353 0.06 15.67 -10.44
C GLY A 353 0.22 17.18 -10.23
N HIS A 354 1.44 17.73 -10.35
CA HIS A 354 1.74 19.16 -10.15
C HIS A 354 1.72 19.99 -11.43
N LYS A 355 1.60 19.35 -12.60
CA LYS A 355 1.58 20.00 -13.91
C LYS A 355 0.17 19.94 -14.52
N GLY A 356 -0.11 20.86 -15.42
CA GLY A 356 -1.43 20.96 -16.06
C GLY A 356 -2.53 21.51 -15.15
N SER A 357 -3.80 21.29 -15.52
CA SER A 357 -4.95 21.86 -14.80
C SER A 357 -5.10 21.26 -13.40
N GLN A 358 -5.05 22.12 -12.39
CA GLN A 358 -5.19 21.73 -10.98
C GLN A 358 -6.62 21.89 -10.45
N GLY A 359 -7.49 22.61 -11.15
CA GLY A 359 -8.87 22.85 -10.75
C GLY A 359 -9.77 21.61 -10.87
N LEU A 360 -10.93 21.66 -10.24
CA LEU A 360 -12.01 20.70 -10.45
C LEU A 360 -13.26 21.45 -10.92
N TRP A 361 -13.98 20.85 -11.85
CA TRP A 361 -15.23 21.36 -12.39
C TRP A 361 -16.43 20.63 -11.79
N PRO A 362 -17.57 21.31 -11.56
CA PRO A 362 -18.85 20.64 -11.34
C PRO A 362 -19.18 19.70 -12.50
N MET A 363 -19.52 18.47 -12.15
CA MET A 363 -19.74 17.38 -13.10
C MET A 363 -21.12 16.79 -12.95
N ASP A 364 -21.68 16.33 -14.06
CA ASP A 364 -22.81 15.41 -14.00
C ASP A 364 -22.39 14.16 -13.19
N TRP A 365 -23.29 13.71 -12.32
CA TRP A 365 -23.08 12.58 -11.45
C TRP A 365 -22.97 11.27 -12.25
N PRO A 366 -22.22 10.27 -11.75
CA PRO A 366 -22.18 8.96 -12.40
C PRO A 366 -23.58 8.38 -12.59
N VAL A 367 -23.84 7.77 -13.75
CA VAL A 367 -25.12 7.12 -14.05
C VAL A 367 -25.41 6.02 -13.04
N VAL A 368 -24.40 5.23 -12.68
CA VAL A 368 -24.47 4.31 -11.55
C VAL A 368 -24.64 5.10 -10.26
N GLY A 369 -25.65 4.75 -9.45
CA GLY A 369 -26.05 5.55 -8.30
C GLY A 369 -27.09 6.61 -8.63
N GLY A 370 -27.69 6.60 -9.82
CA GLY A 370 -28.89 7.40 -10.15
C GLY A 370 -28.63 8.68 -10.93
N GLY A 371 -27.39 9.00 -11.31
CA GLY A 371 -27.08 10.18 -12.11
C GLY A 371 -27.42 11.50 -11.40
N GLY A 372 -27.59 12.55 -12.19
CA GLY A 372 -27.81 13.94 -11.73
C GLY A 372 -26.98 14.92 -12.55
N ASP A 373 -27.50 16.12 -12.80
CA ASP A 373 -26.74 17.16 -13.51
C ASP A 373 -25.66 17.79 -12.60
N LYS A 374 -24.76 18.58 -13.18
CA LYS A 374 -23.69 19.30 -12.47
C LYS A 374 -24.12 20.25 -11.35
N ARG A 375 -25.41 20.53 -11.18
CA ARG A 375 -25.96 21.35 -10.09
C ARG A 375 -26.60 20.49 -8.99
N ALA A 376 -26.82 19.21 -9.26
CA ALA A 376 -27.36 18.29 -8.28
C ALA A 376 -26.39 18.16 -7.09
N LYS A 377 -27.00 18.09 -5.91
CA LYS A 377 -26.34 17.78 -4.65
C LYS A 377 -27.07 16.60 -4.01
N CYS A 378 -26.37 15.85 -3.17
CA CYS A 378 -26.99 14.78 -2.40
C CYS A 378 -26.63 14.88 -0.91
N GLY A 379 -27.58 14.55 -0.04
CA GLY A 379 -27.32 14.43 1.40
C GLY A 379 -26.55 13.15 1.74
N LEU A 380 -26.19 12.99 3.03
CA LEU A 380 -25.39 11.85 3.52
C LEU A 380 -26.01 10.47 3.19
N ASN A 381 -27.32 10.31 3.39
CA ASN A 381 -28.00 9.04 3.13
C ASN A 381 -27.95 8.65 1.65
N GLU A 382 -28.24 9.60 0.76
CA GLU A 382 -28.19 9.34 -0.68
C GLU A 382 -26.75 9.11 -1.15
N MET A 383 -25.78 9.83 -0.60
CA MET A 383 -24.36 9.60 -0.88
C MET A 383 -23.95 8.18 -0.51
N PHE A 384 -24.36 7.69 0.66
CA PHE A 384 -24.09 6.32 1.08
C PHE A 384 -24.73 5.27 0.17
N GLU A 385 -25.99 5.47 -0.24
CA GLU A 385 -26.67 4.58 -1.18
C GLU A 385 -25.96 4.55 -2.54
N ARG A 386 -25.45 5.69 -3.01
CA ARG A 386 -24.60 5.79 -4.21
C ARG A 386 -23.30 5.01 -4.06
N MET A 387 -22.61 5.15 -2.92
CA MET A 387 -21.40 4.39 -2.62
C MET A 387 -21.64 2.88 -2.63
N CYS A 388 -22.73 2.40 -2.02
CA CYS A 388 -23.14 0.99 -2.10
C CYS A 388 -23.32 0.54 -3.56
N ALA A 389 -23.98 1.36 -4.40
CA ALA A 389 -24.18 1.03 -5.81
C ALA A 389 -22.86 0.99 -6.61
N TRP A 390 -21.89 1.85 -6.28
CA TRP A 390 -20.56 1.83 -6.91
C TRP A 390 -19.74 0.61 -6.49
N ASP A 391 -19.76 0.24 -5.20
CA ASP A 391 -19.13 -0.99 -4.73
C ASP A 391 -19.73 -2.22 -5.43
N ASP A 392 -21.06 -2.27 -5.54
CA ASP A 392 -21.77 -3.33 -6.27
C ASP A 392 -21.35 -3.43 -7.75
N GLN A 393 -20.94 -2.32 -8.37
CA GLN A 393 -20.45 -2.30 -9.75
C GLN A 393 -18.94 -2.54 -9.88
N ASN A 394 -18.26 -2.92 -8.79
CA ASN A 394 -16.82 -3.14 -8.74
C ASN A 394 -16.01 -1.87 -9.05
N TYR A 395 -16.54 -0.70 -8.70
CA TYR A 395 -15.80 0.56 -8.86
C TYR A 395 -14.83 0.72 -7.69
N VAL A 396 -13.70 1.38 -7.95
CA VAL A 396 -12.70 1.66 -6.91
C VAL A 396 -13.08 2.93 -6.17
N MET A 397 -13.04 2.89 -4.84
CA MET A 397 -13.35 4.02 -3.99
C MET A 397 -12.27 4.26 -2.94
N ALA A 398 -12.11 5.53 -2.59
CA ALA A 398 -11.24 6.00 -1.52
C ALA A 398 -11.92 7.20 -0.85
N ALA A 399 -11.45 7.58 0.34
CA ALA A 399 -11.98 8.69 1.09
C ALA A 399 -10.84 9.54 1.65
N GLY A 400 -11.04 10.86 1.66
CA GLY A 400 -10.12 11.83 2.24
C GLY A 400 -10.66 12.36 3.55
N THR A 401 -9.82 12.41 4.57
CA THR A 401 -10.14 13.06 5.84
C THR A 401 -10.09 14.59 5.68
N LYS A 402 -10.52 15.33 6.71
CA LYS A 402 -10.42 16.80 6.73
C LYS A 402 -8.96 17.23 6.51
N ALA A 403 -8.77 18.44 5.97
CA ALA A 403 -7.43 19.02 5.82
C ALA A 403 -6.72 19.09 7.18
N GLY A 404 -5.43 18.74 7.20
CA GLY A 404 -4.62 18.73 8.40
C GLY A 404 -3.22 18.17 8.13
N SER A 405 -2.57 17.66 9.17
CA SER A 405 -1.22 17.08 9.12
C SER A 405 -1.31 15.57 9.35
N ASP A 406 -0.53 14.80 8.60
CA ASP A 406 -0.42 13.34 8.72
C ASP A 406 0.16 12.90 10.07
N THR A 407 0.71 13.83 10.84
CA THR A 407 1.15 13.60 12.23
C THR A 407 0.04 13.70 13.27
N ASN A 408 -1.15 14.18 12.89
CA ASN A 408 -2.27 14.40 13.80
C ASN A 408 -3.35 13.33 13.60
N THR A 409 -3.91 12.87 14.71
CA THR A 409 -5.02 11.91 14.69
C THR A 409 -6.17 12.35 15.58
N THR A 410 -7.40 12.15 15.12
CA THR A 410 -8.62 12.25 15.95
C THR A 410 -9.25 10.86 16.00
N ASP A 411 -9.41 10.27 17.19
CA ASP A 411 -9.98 8.92 17.36
C ASP A 411 -9.24 7.80 16.59
N GLY A 412 -7.95 8.01 16.32
CA GLY A 412 -7.11 7.10 15.52
C GLY A 412 -7.18 7.34 14.01
N ILE A 413 -8.07 8.21 13.52
CA ILE A 413 -8.12 8.65 12.13
C ILE A 413 -7.11 9.78 11.89
N VAL A 414 -6.28 9.65 10.86
CA VAL A 414 -5.22 10.60 10.48
C VAL A 414 -5.80 11.77 9.69
N ASP A 415 -5.47 13.00 10.06
CA ASP A 415 -5.90 14.20 9.34
C ASP A 415 -5.08 14.41 8.04
N GLY A 416 -5.68 14.99 7.00
CA GLY A 416 -5.01 15.25 5.73
C GLY A 416 -4.61 13.98 4.96
N HIS A 417 -5.26 12.85 5.22
CA HIS A 417 -4.85 11.52 4.75
C HIS A 417 -5.94 10.84 3.90
N ALA A 418 -5.51 9.95 3.01
CA ALA A 418 -6.40 9.19 2.14
C ALA A 418 -6.53 7.75 2.63
N TYR A 419 -7.75 7.24 2.69
CA TYR A 419 -8.09 5.87 3.07
C TYR A 419 -8.76 5.15 1.92
N THR A 420 -8.52 3.85 1.78
CA THR A 420 -9.26 3.00 0.85
C THR A 420 -10.66 2.72 1.40
N VAL A 421 -11.69 2.80 0.57
CA VAL A 421 -13.03 2.30 0.91
C VAL A 421 -13.15 0.91 0.31
N ILE A 422 -13.14 -0.11 1.18
CA ILE A 422 -13.11 -1.52 0.77
C ILE A 422 -14.51 -1.99 0.35
N THR A 423 -15.50 -1.75 1.20
CA THR A 423 -16.90 -2.12 0.93
C THR A 423 -17.88 -1.24 1.70
N CYS A 424 -19.07 -1.09 1.14
CA CYS A 424 -20.19 -0.38 1.75
C CYS A 424 -21.39 -1.33 1.84
N LEU A 425 -21.92 -1.52 3.06
CA LEU A 425 -23.02 -2.43 3.32
C LEU A 425 -24.16 -1.67 3.99
N ASN A 426 -25.31 -1.62 3.33
CA ASN A 426 -26.51 -1.03 3.91
C ASN A 426 -27.40 -2.10 4.56
N ASP A 427 -28.13 -1.73 5.62
CA ASP A 427 -29.07 -2.60 6.33
C ASP A 427 -28.49 -4.01 6.61
N VAL A 428 -27.32 -4.05 7.26
CA VAL A 428 -26.56 -5.29 7.43
C VAL A 428 -27.39 -6.30 8.21
N ALA A 429 -27.67 -7.45 7.59
CA ALA A 429 -28.48 -8.52 8.17
C ALA A 429 -29.90 -8.08 8.61
N GLY A 430 -30.48 -7.04 8.00
CA GLY A 430 -31.83 -6.55 8.33
C GLY A 430 -31.90 -5.82 9.68
N THR A 431 -30.77 -5.27 10.14
CA THR A 431 -30.65 -4.60 11.45
C THR A 431 -30.71 -3.08 11.38
N GLU A 432 -30.91 -2.52 10.18
CA GLU A 432 -30.86 -1.08 9.88
C GLU A 432 -29.48 -0.44 10.10
N HIS A 433 -28.44 -1.23 10.41
CA HIS A 433 -27.07 -0.73 10.49
C HIS A 433 -26.46 -0.60 9.10
N ASP A 434 -26.00 0.62 8.78
CA ASP A 434 -25.24 0.96 7.58
C ASP A 434 -23.75 1.03 7.92
N LEU A 435 -22.94 0.13 7.37
CA LEU A 435 -21.52 -0.03 7.71
C LEU A 435 -20.60 0.14 6.51
N ILE A 436 -19.43 0.73 6.75
CA ILE A 436 -18.37 0.94 5.75
C ILE A 436 -17.08 0.33 6.30
N LYS A 437 -16.43 -0.51 5.49
CA LYS A 437 -15.10 -1.03 5.77
C LYS A 437 -14.07 -0.14 5.07
N VAL A 438 -13.11 0.38 5.82
CA VAL A 438 -12.05 1.25 5.29
C VAL A 438 -10.67 0.68 5.63
N ARG A 439 -9.64 1.13 4.92
CA ARG A 439 -8.24 0.79 5.18
C ARG A 439 -7.35 2.01 5.19
N ASN A 440 -6.52 2.12 6.23
CA ASN A 440 -5.37 3.00 6.26
C ASN A 440 -4.25 2.40 5.39
N PRO A 441 -3.75 3.11 4.35
CA PRO A 441 -2.66 2.60 3.50
C PRO A 441 -1.35 2.31 4.26
N TRP A 442 -1.20 2.78 5.50
CA TRP A 442 -0.03 2.48 6.33
C TRP A 442 -0.02 1.07 6.92
N GLY A 443 -1.10 0.30 6.75
CA GLY A 443 -1.24 -1.04 7.33
C GLY A 443 -1.28 -1.03 8.87
N LYS A 444 -1.54 0.13 9.47
CA LYS A 444 -1.66 0.36 10.92
C LYS A 444 -2.40 1.67 11.18
N GLY A 445 -2.86 1.86 12.41
CA GLY A 445 -3.53 3.10 12.83
C GLY A 445 -4.98 3.11 12.37
N GLU A 446 -5.86 2.81 13.32
CA GLU A 446 -7.26 2.46 13.07
C GLU A 446 -8.17 3.30 13.94
N PHE A 447 -9.45 3.29 13.61
CA PHE A 447 -10.48 3.88 14.46
C PHE A 447 -10.66 3.09 15.76
N THR A 448 -10.56 3.75 16.91
CA THR A 448 -10.53 3.05 18.22
C THR A 448 -11.70 3.37 19.14
N SER A 449 -12.68 4.17 18.73
CA SER A 449 -13.68 4.74 19.67
C SER A 449 -15.15 4.52 19.29
N GLY A 450 -15.45 3.71 18.28
CA GLY A 450 -16.82 3.45 17.83
C GLY A 450 -17.39 2.09 18.16
N GLN A 451 -18.69 1.94 17.91
CA GLN A 451 -19.42 0.68 18.14
C GLN A 451 -18.85 -0.49 17.32
N TRP A 452 -18.32 -0.19 16.14
CA TRP A 452 -17.87 -1.16 15.13
C TRP A 452 -16.35 -1.15 14.92
N CYS A 453 -15.55 -0.50 15.79
CA CYS A 453 -14.11 -0.74 15.78
C CYS A 453 -13.82 -2.22 16.06
N ASP A 454 -12.60 -2.67 15.79
CA ASP A 454 -12.22 -4.10 15.78
C ASP A 454 -12.62 -4.89 17.05
N ASP A 455 -12.51 -4.26 18.22
CA ASP A 455 -12.93 -4.82 19.51
C ASP A 455 -14.14 -4.11 20.12
N GLY A 456 -14.89 -3.37 19.30
CA GLY A 456 -16.08 -2.65 19.69
C GLY A 456 -17.23 -3.57 20.15
N PRO A 457 -18.13 -3.06 21.02
CA PRO A 457 -19.20 -3.86 21.61
C PRO A 457 -20.25 -4.32 20.59
N GLY A 458 -20.40 -3.61 19.46
CA GLY A 458 -21.42 -3.92 18.45
C GLY A 458 -21.32 -5.33 17.89
N TRP A 459 -20.11 -5.90 17.82
CA TRP A 459 -19.91 -7.28 17.36
C TRP A 459 -20.47 -8.34 18.31
N ALA A 460 -20.52 -8.06 19.61
CA ALA A 460 -21.13 -8.94 20.60
C ALA A 460 -22.64 -8.72 20.69
N ASP A 461 -23.08 -7.46 20.60
CA ASP A 461 -24.49 -7.07 20.67
C ASP A 461 -25.29 -7.53 19.45
N TYR A 462 -24.65 -7.63 18.28
CA TYR A 462 -25.28 -8.03 17.00
C TYR A 462 -24.49 -9.14 16.29
N PRO A 463 -24.56 -10.41 16.76
CA PRO A 463 -23.83 -11.53 16.16
C PRO A 463 -24.14 -11.76 14.67
N GLN A 464 -25.35 -11.45 14.23
CA GLN A 464 -25.75 -11.51 12.82
C GLN A 464 -24.98 -10.53 11.94
N VAL A 465 -24.68 -9.32 12.43
CA VAL A 465 -23.86 -8.33 11.73
C VAL A 465 -22.41 -8.80 11.70
N LYS A 466 -21.89 -9.30 12.82
CA LYS A 466 -20.55 -9.91 12.90
C LYS A 466 -20.37 -11.04 11.88
N ASN A 467 -21.37 -11.91 11.70
CA ASN A 467 -21.31 -13.02 10.74
C ASN A 467 -21.22 -12.57 9.28
N VAL A 468 -21.78 -11.39 8.95
CA VAL A 468 -21.69 -10.80 7.61
C VAL A 468 -20.36 -10.07 7.43
N CYS A 469 -20.00 -9.21 8.37
CA CYS A 469 -18.82 -8.34 8.28
C CYS A 469 -17.49 -9.05 8.54
N LYS A 470 -17.51 -10.11 9.35
CA LYS A 470 -16.33 -10.88 9.77
C LYS A 470 -15.15 -9.97 10.17
N PRO A 471 -15.33 -9.12 11.20
CA PRO A 471 -14.26 -8.25 11.67
C PRO A 471 -13.07 -9.09 12.14
N THR A 472 -11.87 -8.59 11.86
CA THR A 472 -10.63 -9.12 12.43
C THR A 472 -10.26 -8.22 13.60
N LYS A 473 -9.61 -8.77 14.64
CA LYS A 473 -9.06 -7.97 15.73
C LYS A 473 -7.54 -7.93 15.57
N ALA A 474 -7.04 -6.98 14.79
CA ALA A 474 -5.62 -6.84 14.51
C ALA A 474 -5.33 -5.37 14.17
N ASN A 475 -4.16 -4.85 14.55
CA ASN A 475 -3.72 -3.53 14.07
C ASN A 475 -3.10 -3.69 12.67
N ASP A 476 -3.96 -3.89 11.68
CA ASP A 476 -3.64 -4.15 10.27
C ASP A 476 -4.05 -3.00 9.34
N GLY A 477 -4.58 -1.91 9.91
CA GLY A 477 -5.06 -0.72 9.24
C GLY A 477 -6.49 -0.83 8.73
N VAL A 478 -7.19 -1.95 8.92
CA VAL A 478 -8.53 -2.22 8.37
C VAL A 478 -9.57 -2.19 9.47
N PHE A 479 -10.59 -1.37 9.34
CA PHE A 479 -11.62 -1.22 10.38
C PHE A 479 -12.98 -0.87 9.80
N TRP A 480 -14.02 -1.09 10.61
CA TRP A 480 -15.40 -0.75 10.26
C TRP A 480 -15.86 0.54 10.94
N LEU A 481 -16.74 1.26 10.25
CA LEU A 481 -17.40 2.47 10.72
C LEU A 481 -18.89 2.36 10.43
N SER A 482 -19.73 2.93 11.29
CA SER A 482 -21.08 3.31 10.87
C SER A 482 -21.03 4.40 9.79
N LYS A 483 -22.09 4.51 9.00
CA LYS A 483 -22.26 5.59 8.01
C LYS A 483 -22.11 6.98 8.66
N GLU A 484 -22.68 7.18 9.84
CA GLU A 484 -22.62 8.44 10.59
C GLU A 484 -21.18 8.76 11.02
N GLU A 485 -20.46 7.77 11.55
CA GLU A 485 -19.04 7.92 11.90
C GLU A 485 -18.20 8.19 10.65
N PHE A 486 -18.43 7.49 9.55
CA PHE A 486 -17.70 7.73 8.31
C PHE A 486 -17.82 9.19 7.84
N PHE A 487 -19.03 9.72 7.71
CA PHE A 487 -19.19 11.11 7.24
C PHE A 487 -18.76 12.17 8.26
N LYS A 488 -18.61 11.80 9.54
CA LYS A 488 -17.99 12.68 10.55
C LYS A 488 -16.51 12.93 10.23
N TYR A 489 -15.76 11.89 9.86
CA TYR A 489 -14.30 11.98 9.65
C TYR A 489 -13.89 12.21 8.19
N PHE A 490 -14.65 11.65 7.24
CA PHE A 490 -14.35 11.68 5.81
C PHE A 490 -15.19 12.72 5.10
N ARG A 491 -14.53 13.78 4.63
CA ARG A 491 -15.19 14.93 3.96
C ARG A 491 -15.17 14.83 2.45
N THR A 492 -14.34 13.94 1.91
CA THR A 492 -14.19 13.73 0.48
C THR A 492 -14.29 12.24 0.15
N VAL A 493 -15.02 11.89 -0.90
CA VAL A 493 -15.04 10.55 -1.49
C VAL A 493 -14.49 10.64 -2.91
N TYR A 494 -13.59 9.72 -3.25
CA TYR A 494 -13.00 9.58 -4.57
C TYR A 494 -13.53 8.33 -5.24
N LEU A 495 -13.82 8.41 -6.54
CA LEU A 495 -14.37 7.29 -7.31
C LEU A 495 -13.67 7.16 -8.66
N CYS A 496 -13.21 5.95 -8.97
CA CYS A 496 -12.90 5.50 -10.33
C CYS A 496 -14.12 4.77 -10.90
N ALA A 497 -14.85 5.41 -11.82
CA ALA A 497 -16.08 4.85 -12.38
C ALA A 497 -15.79 3.88 -13.53
N GLN A 498 -15.09 2.79 -13.22
CA GLN A 498 -14.80 1.70 -14.13
C GLN A 498 -15.01 0.37 -13.39
N ASP A 499 -15.69 -0.57 -14.04
CA ASP A 499 -15.81 -1.93 -13.52
C ASP A 499 -14.44 -2.60 -13.57
N MET A 500 -13.84 -2.87 -12.41
CA MET A 500 -12.50 -3.45 -12.35
C MET A 500 -12.42 -4.84 -12.98
N THR A 501 -13.53 -5.59 -13.09
CA THR A 501 -13.53 -6.87 -13.82
C THR A 501 -13.29 -6.69 -15.32
N ALA A 502 -13.62 -5.53 -15.88
CA ALA A 502 -13.32 -5.20 -17.27
C ALA A 502 -11.88 -4.70 -17.44
N PHE A 503 -11.30 -4.09 -16.41
CA PHE A 503 -9.89 -3.69 -16.40
C PHE A 503 -8.94 -4.89 -16.32
N ILE A 504 -9.32 -5.92 -15.58
CA ILE A 504 -8.48 -7.11 -15.29
C ILE A 504 -8.41 -8.10 -16.47
N LYS A 505 -9.38 -8.05 -17.40
CA LYS A 505 -9.42 -8.90 -18.60
C LYS A 505 -8.45 -8.43 -19.66
#